data_AF-A0A838ABS0-F1
#
_entry.id   AF-A0A838ABS0-F1
#
_cell.length_a   1.000
_cell.length_b   1.000
_cell.length_c   1.000
_cell.angle_alpha   90.00
_cell.angle_beta   90.00
_cell.angle_gamma   90.00
#
_symmetry.space_group_name_H-M   'P 1'
#
loop_
_entity.id
_entity.type
_entity.pdbx_description
1 polymer ?
#
loop_
_entity_poly.entity_id
_entity_poly.type
_entity_poly.pdbx_seq_one_letter_code
_entity_poly.pdbx_strand_id
1 'polypeptide(L)'
;MADEEDSGAPPLPLPQVDDAPMPVGPQQVRAQADAKAQAAGLEDIAFDSEGVDKVIKRLKDVLSSLREAQRQSEPLRNIAKKSDPVTNSYADTANEGGAAYQACLRKEIAALDGLIEDAKAMKEERLQHEDEVAAGLKGQD
;
A
#
# COMPACT_ATOMS: atom_id res chain seq x y z
N MET A 1 -41.40 57.89 21.83
CA MET A 1 -41.46 56.43 21.96
C MET A 1 -41.81 55.95 20.56
N ALA A 2 -40.86 55.56 19.71
CA ALA A 2 -39.75 54.63 19.98
C ALA A 2 -40.34 53.26 20.38
N ASP A 3 -40.17 52.15 19.65
CA ASP A 3 -39.53 51.93 18.34
C ASP A 3 -40.50 51.01 17.51
N GLU A 4 -40.20 50.31 16.41
CA GLU A 4 -38.97 49.95 15.68
C GLU A 4 -39.33 49.59 14.21
N GLU A 5 -38.37 49.48 13.28
CA GLU A 5 -38.63 49.06 11.88
C GLU A 5 -38.40 47.54 11.70
N ASP A 6 -39.45 46.75 11.46
CA ASP A 6 -39.31 45.34 11.08
C ASP A 6 -38.86 45.22 9.61
N SER A 7 -37.54 45.19 9.41
CA SER A 7 -36.91 45.13 8.11
C SER A 7 -37.11 43.75 7.47
N GLY A 8 -38.09 43.65 6.58
CA GLY A 8 -38.38 42.46 5.77
C GLY A 8 -37.28 42.13 4.75
N ALA A 9 -36.11 41.73 5.23
CA ALA A 9 -35.04 41.19 4.40
C ALA A 9 -35.47 39.81 3.84
N PRO A 10 -35.28 39.55 2.54
CA PRO A 10 -35.53 38.22 1.99
C PRO A 10 -34.56 37.21 2.63
N PRO A 11 -34.98 35.93 2.83
CA PRO A 11 -34.11 34.93 3.41
C PRO A 11 -32.84 34.79 2.57
N LEU A 12 -31.68 34.90 3.23
CA LEU A 12 -30.39 34.69 2.59
C LEU A 12 -30.37 33.28 1.97
N PRO A 13 -29.87 33.11 0.74
CA PRO A 13 -29.69 31.78 0.17
C PRO A 13 -28.79 30.97 1.10
N LEU A 14 -29.24 29.78 1.48
CA LEU A 14 -28.43 28.84 2.25
C LEU A 14 -27.10 28.63 1.52
N PRO A 15 -25.97 28.56 2.23
CA PRO A 15 -24.68 28.30 1.60
C PRO A 15 -24.79 27.01 0.80
N GLN A 16 -24.46 27.10 -0.49
CA GLN A 16 -24.35 25.93 -1.35
C GLN A 16 -23.29 25.03 -0.72
N VAL A 17 -23.72 23.86 -0.26
CA VAL A 17 -22.80 22.81 0.16
C VAL A 17 -22.10 22.37 -1.13
N ASP A 18 -20.83 22.71 -1.28
CA ASP A 18 -20.01 22.19 -2.38
C ASP A 18 -20.19 20.67 -2.42
N ASP A 19 -20.43 20.11 -3.61
CA ASP A 19 -20.37 18.67 -3.89
C ASP A 19 -18.91 18.19 -3.78
N ALA A 20 -18.34 18.30 -2.59
CA ALA A 20 -17.14 17.58 -2.21
C ALA A 20 -17.46 16.09 -2.37
N PRO A 21 -16.78 15.36 -3.27
CA PRO A 21 -17.10 13.97 -3.51
C PRO A 21 -17.00 13.21 -2.19
N MET A 22 -18.13 12.65 -1.76
CA MET A 22 -18.25 11.87 -0.53
C MET A 22 -17.09 10.88 -0.44
N PRO A 23 -16.45 10.72 0.73
CA PRO A 23 -15.38 9.74 0.89
C PRO A 23 -15.92 8.37 0.51
N VAL A 24 -15.40 7.83 -0.60
CA VAL A 24 -15.88 6.60 -1.22
C VAL A 24 -15.70 5.47 -0.21
N GLY A 25 -16.81 4.98 0.35
CA GLY A 25 -16.76 3.93 1.36
C GLY A 25 -16.11 2.65 0.81
N PRO A 26 -15.51 1.79 1.65
CA PRO A 26 -14.83 0.57 1.18
C PRO A 26 -15.70 -0.28 0.23
N GLN A 27 -17.00 -0.38 0.53
CA GLN A 27 -17.99 -1.06 -0.30
C GLN A 27 -18.14 -0.46 -1.72
N GLN A 28 -18.03 0.87 -1.89
CA GLN A 28 -18.10 1.52 -3.19
C GLN A 28 -16.80 1.38 -4.00
N VAL A 29 -15.64 1.39 -3.32
CA VAL A 29 -14.35 1.07 -3.98
C VAL A 29 -14.38 -0.35 -4.53
N ARG A 30 -14.89 -1.30 -3.75
CA ARG A 30 -15.04 -2.70 -4.12
C ARG A 30 -16.06 -2.91 -5.24
N ALA A 31 -17.24 -2.29 -5.17
CA ALA A 31 -18.21 -2.30 -6.26
C ALA A 31 -17.63 -1.75 -7.58
N GLN A 32 -16.77 -0.72 -7.53
CA GLN A 32 -16.04 -0.26 -8.74
C GLN A 32 -14.98 -1.25 -9.21
N ALA A 33 -14.28 -1.94 -8.31
CA ALA A 33 -13.27 -2.93 -8.66
C ALA A 33 -13.90 -4.17 -9.31
N ASP A 34 -14.95 -4.72 -8.70
CA ASP A 34 -15.66 -5.91 -9.21
C ASP A 34 -16.39 -5.58 -10.53
N ALA A 35 -16.99 -4.39 -10.68
CA ALA A 35 -17.56 -3.93 -11.96
C ALA A 35 -16.51 -3.74 -13.06
N LYS A 36 -15.29 -3.27 -12.72
CA LYS A 36 -14.16 -3.19 -13.67
C LYS A 36 -13.64 -4.57 -14.05
N ALA A 37 -13.61 -5.53 -13.12
CA ALA A 37 -13.21 -6.91 -13.41
C ALA A 37 -14.20 -7.59 -14.37
N GLN A 38 -15.51 -7.48 -14.10
CA GLN A 38 -16.56 -7.96 -14.99
C GLN A 38 -16.50 -7.30 -16.38
N ALA A 39 -16.31 -5.97 -16.43
CA ALA A 39 -16.18 -5.25 -17.70
C ALA A 39 -14.90 -5.61 -18.48
N ALA A 40 -13.85 -6.09 -17.80
CA ALA A 40 -12.63 -6.61 -18.41
C ALA A 40 -12.75 -8.06 -18.91
N GLY A 41 -13.91 -8.71 -18.73
CA GLY A 41 -14.10 -10.12 -19.09
C GLY A 41 -13.32 -11.08 -18.18
N LEU A 42 -12.90 -10.63 -17.00
CA LEU A 42 -12.40 -11.52 -15.95
C LEU A 42 -13.63 -12.23 -15.36
N GLU A 43 -13.78 -13.51 -15.69
CA GLU A 43 -14.68 -14.40 -14.94
C GLU A 43 -14.35 -14.37 -13.46
N ASP A 44 -15.32 -14.74 -12.62
CA ASP A 44 -15.22 -14.68 -11.17
C ASP A 44 -14.04 -15.53 -10.66
N ILE A 45 -12.88 -14.88 -10.46
CA ILE A 45 -11.65 -15.55 -10.03
C ILE A 45 -11.83 -15.89 -8.55
N ALA A 46 -12.36 -17.10 -8.32
CA ALA A 46 -12.58 -17.64 -6.99
C ALA A 46 -11.34 -17.42 -6.11
N PHE A 47 -11.56 -16.81 -4.95
CA PHE A 47 -10.48 -16.35 -4.09
C PHE A 47 -9.73 -17.54 -3.44
N ASP A 48 -8.60 -17.93 -4.03
CA ASP A 48 -7.74 -18.99 -3.47
C ASP A 48 -6.92 -18.47 -2.27
N SER A 49 -7.55 -18.53 -1.09
CA SER A 49 -6.94 -18.20 0.20
C SER A 49 -5.63 -18.97 0.48
N GLU A 50 -5.52 -20.23 0.02
CA GLU A 50 -4.30 -21.04 0.16
C GLU A 50 -3.21 -20.59 -0.84
N GLY A 51 -3.61 -20.22 -2.05
CA GLY A 51 -2.79 -19.59 -3.08
C GLY A 51 -2.18 -18.28 -2.60
N VAL A 52 -2.98 -17.42 -1.97
CA VAL A 52 -2.52 -16.16 -1.37
C VAL A 52 -1.54 -16.42 -0.22
N ASP A 53 -1.77 -17.41 0.64
CA ASP A 53 -0.80 -17.81 1.68
C ASP A 53 0.54 -18.30 1.09
N LYS A 54 0.50 -19.07 -0.01
CA LYS A 54 1.71 -19.51 -0.73
C LYS A 54 2.48 -18.33 -1.32
N VAL A 55 1.78 -17.30 -1.84
CA VAL A 55 2.41 -16.05 -2.32
C VAL A 55 3.03 -15.29 -1.15
N ILE A 56 2.27 -15.02 -0.08
CA ILE A 56 2.77 -14.33 1.13
C ILE A 56 4.00 -15.03 1.70
N LYS A 57 4.00 -16.37 1.75
CA LYS A 57 5.16 -17.15 2.19
C LYS A 57 6.39 -16.92 1.29
N ARG A 58 6.24 -17.03 -0.03
CA ARG A 58 7.34 -16.78 -0.98
C ARG A 58 7.89 -15.35 -0.86
N LEU A 59 7.02 -14.36 -0.70
CA LEU A 59 7.46 -12.96 -0.49
C LEU A 59 8.26 -12.83 0.81
N LYS A 60 7.85 -13.48 1.91
CA LYS A 60 8.62 -13.52 3.18
C LYS A 60 9.97 -14.23 3.04
N ASP A 61 10.05 -15.31 2.26
CA ASP A 61 11.29 -16.03 2.00
C ASP A 61 12.30 -15.16 1.20
N VAL A 62 11.81 -14.42 0.20
CA VAL A 62 12.59 -13.41 -0.55
C VAL A 62 13.02 -12.25 0.36
N LEU A 63 12.12 -11.72 1.18
CA LEU A 63 12.40 -10.66 2.14
C LEU A 63 13.52 -11.05 3.14
N SER A 64 13.48 -12.28 3.65
CA SER A 64 14.53 -12.83 4.50
C SER A 64 15.88 -12.85 3.77
N SER A 65 15.87 -13.29 2.50
CA SER A 65 17.05 -13.33 1.64
C SER A 65 17.62 -11.93 1.35
N LEU A 66 16.77 -10.93 1.10
CA LEU A 66 17.18 -9.54 0.89
C LEU A 66 17.75 -8.90 2.16
N ARG A 67 17.14 -9.15 3.32
CA ARG A 67 17.66 -8.69 4.64
C ARG A 67 19.01 -9.32 4.94
N GLU A 68 19.24 -10.57 4.53
CA GLU A 68 20.53 -11.22 4.67
C GLU A 68 21.58 -10.64 3.71
N ALA A 69 21.23 -10.43 2.43
CA ALA A 69 22.09 -9.73 1.46
C ALA A 69 22.45 -8.31 1.95
N GLN A 70 21.51 -7.59 2.57
CA GLN A 70 21.76 -6.29 3.17
C GLN A 70 22.83 -6.37 4.27
N ARG A 71 22.72 -7.33 5.20
CA ARG A 71 23.73 -7.54 6.25
C ARG A 71 25.10 -7.92 5.66
N GLN A 72 25.12 -8.81 4.67
CA GLN A 72 26.37 -9.27 4.04
C GLN A 72 27.03 -8.19 3.17
N SER A 73 26.28 -7.21 2.66
CA SER A 73 26.82 -6.08 1.88
C SER A 73 27.48 -4.98 2.72
N GLU A 74 27.34 -5.00 4.05
CA GLU A 74 27.89 -3.97 4.95
C GLU A 74 29.40 -3.68 4.80
N PRO A 75 30.29 -4.66 4.54
CA PRO A 75 31.71 -4.38 4.31
C PRO A 75 31.99 -3.59 3.03
N LEU A 76 31.10 -3.63 2.03
CA LEU A 76 31.33 -3.03 0.71
C LEU A 76 31.38 -1.49 0.74
N ARG A 77 30.80 -0.87 1.78
CA ARG A 77 30.86 0.59 1.99
C ARG A 77 31.94 1.06 2.98
N ASN A 78 32.73 0.13 3.50
CA ASN A 78 33.69 0.35 4.60
C ASN A 78 35.12 -0.08 4.21
N ILE A 79 35.46 -0.01 2.92
CA ILE A 79 36.78 -0.36 2.39
C ILE A 79 37.79 0.73 2.78
N ALA A 80 38.83 0.32 3.51
CA ALA A 80 39.86 1.22 4.02
C ALA A 80 40.72 1.79 2.88
N LYS A 81 40.88 3.12 2.91
CA LYS A 81 41.83 3.85 2.06
C LYS A 81 43.28 3.52 2.44
N LYS A 82 44.20 3.62 1.48
CA LYS A 82 45.65 3.48 1.66
C LYS A 82 46.35 4.84 1.41
N SER A 83 47.67 4.85 1.36
CA SER A 83 48.45 6.05 1.00
C SER A 83 48.58 6.27 -0.51
N ASP A 84 48.42 5.20 -1.31
CA ASP A 84 48.54 5.23 -2.76
C ASP A 84 47.29 5.86 -3.44
N PRO A 85 47.44 6.88 -4.32
CA PRO A 85 46.32 7.53 -5.00
C PRO A 85 45.44 6.59 -5.83
N VAL A 86 46.04 5.60 -6.50
CA VAL A 86 45.30 4.66 -7.37
C VAL A 86 44.40 3.76 -6.52
N THR A 87 44.95 3.18 -5.46
CA THR A 87 44.21 2.34 -4.50
C THR A 87 43.11 3.14 -3.79
N ASN A 88 43.32 4.44 -3.52
CA ASN A 88 42.30 5.31 -2.94
C ASN A 88 41.12 5.55 -3.87
N SER A 89 41.38 5.81 -5.15
CA SER A 89 40.31 5.95 -6.15
C SER A 89 39.41 4.71 -6.20
N TYR A 90 40.01 3.50 -6.21
CA TYR A 90 39.25 2.25 -6.16
C TYR A 90 38.47 2.07 -4.86
N ALA A 91 39.02 2.44 -3.71
CA ALA A 91 38.31 2.41 -2.44
C ALA A 91 37.12 3.38 -2.42
N ASP A 92 37.27 4.58 -2.99
CA ASP A 92 36.17 5.55 -3.14
C ASP A 92 35.04 5.02 -4.03
N THR A 93 35.35 4.55 -5.25
CA THR A 93 34.34 3.97 -6.15
C THR A 93 33.63 2.77 -5.54
N ALA A 94 34.37 1.88 -4.86
CA ALA A 94 33.78 0.72 -4.22
C ALA A 94 32.89 1.10 -3.02
N ASN A 95 33.30 2.08 -2.21
CA ASN A 95 32.50 2.57 -1.09
C ASN A 95 31.21 3.27 -1.54
N GLU A 96 31.29 4.09 -2.60
CA GLU A 96 30.13 4.73 -3.22
C GLU A 96 29.16 3.69 -3.80
N GLY A 97 29.68 2.71 -4.56
CA GLY A 97 28.89 1.60 -5.09
C GLY A 97 28.24 0.74 -4.00
N GLY A 98 28.96 0.43 -2.93
CA GLY A 98 28.44 -0.29 -1.76
C GLY A 98 27.34 0.49 -1.02
N ALA A 99 27.49 1.81 -0.87
CA ALA A 99 26.47 2.67 -0.28
C ALA A 99 25.20 2.76 -1.15
N ALA A 100 25.37 2.88 -2.47
CA ALA A 100 24.27 2.88 -3.44
C ALA A 100 23.52 1.52 -3.45
N TYR A 101 24.25 0.41 -3.45
CA TYR A 101 23.67 -0.93 -3.38
C TYR A 101 22.87 -1.15 -2.08
N GLN A 102 23.40 -0.72 -0.92
CA GLN A 102 22.64 -0.75 0.33
C GLN A 102 21.44 0.19 0.36
N ALA A 103 21.45 1.30 -0.40
CA ALA A 103 20.28 2.14 -0.56
C ALA A 103 19.21 1.46 -1.44
N CYS A 104 19.62 0.69 -2.45
CA CYS A 104 18.72 -0.14 -3.26
C CYS A 104 18.06 -1.24 -2.42
N LEU A 105 18.85 -2.07 -1.73
CA LEU A 105 18.34 -3.16 -0.89
C LEU A 105 17.35 -2.65 0.17
N ARG A 106 17.61 -1.49 0.80
CA ARG A 106 16.67 -0.88 1.76
C ARG A 106 15.32 -0.50 1.14
N LYS A 107 15.32 0.00 -0.11
CA LYS A 107 14.08 0.32 -0.84
C LYS A 107 13.32 -0.94 -1.23
N GLU A 108 14.02 -1.96 -1.72
CA GLU A 108 13.43 -3.25 -2.10
C GLU A 108 12.82 -3.98 -0.89
N ILE A 109 13.53 -4.01 0.25
CA ILE A 109 13.01 -4.54 1.51
C ILE A 109 11.74 -3.81 1.94
N ALA A 110 11.75 -2.47 1.95
CA ALA A 110 10.59 -1.68 2.35
C ALA A 110 9.38 -1.87 1.41
N ALA A 111 9.60 -1.94 0.10
CA ALA A 111 8.55 -2.19 -0.89
C ALA A 111 7.98 -3.62 -0.75
N LEU A 112 8.83 -4.60 -0.47
CA LEU A 112 8.41 -6.00 -0.29
C LEU A 112 7.70 -6.24 1.04
N ASP A 113 8.13 -5.60 2.14
CA ASP A 113 7.38 -5.55 3.41
C ASP A 113 5.98 -4.95 3.17
N GLY A 114 5.88 -3.82 2.45
CA GLY A 114 4.58 -3.21 2.08
C GLY A 114 3.68 -4.16 1.29
N LEU A 115 4.19 -4.77 0.23
CA LEU A 115 3.45 -5.75 -0.58
C LEU A 115 2.97 -6.97 0.22
N ILE A 116 3.71 -7.38 1.25
CA ILE A 116 3.31 -8.47 2.16
C ILE A 116 2.14 -8.03 3.05
N GLU A 117 2.13 -6.80 3.56
CA GLU A 117 1.01 -6.28 4.34
C GLU A 117 -0.24 -6.04 3.46
N ASP A 118 -0.08 -5.48 2.26
CA ASP A 118 -1.17 -5.33 1.29
C ASP A 118 -1.81 -6.68 0.94
N ALA A 119 -0.99 -7.71 0.71
CA ALA A 119 -1.46 -9.07 0.42
C ALA A 119 -2.23 -9.71 1.59
N LYS A 120 -1.84 -9.44 2.84
CA LYS A 120 -2.61 -9.87 4.02
C LYS A 120 -3.93 -9.11 4.15
N ALA A 121 -3.90 -7.79 3.97
CA ALA A 121 -5.09 -6.95 4.07
C ALA A 121 -6.14 -7.36 3.04
N MET A 122 -5.75 -7.57 1.78
CA MET A 122 -6.63 -8.10 0.74
C MET A 122 -7.19 -9.48 1.09
N LYS A 123 -6.40 -10.35 1.74
CA LYS A 123 -6.88 -11.67 2.19
C LYS A 123 -7.92 -11.55 3.30
N GLU A 124 -7.66 -10.71 4.29
CA GLU A 124 -8.59 -10.46 5.40
C GLU A 124 -9.90 -9.83 4.92
N GLU A 125 -9.83 -8.84 4.02
CA GLU A 125 -11.02 -8.19 3.43
C GLU A 125 -11.85 -9.14 2.55
N ARG A 126 -11.22 -10.12 1.89
CA ARG A 126 -11.95 -11.15 1.13
C ARG A 126 -12.60 -12.18 2.06
N LEU A 127 -11.90 -12.66 3.08
CA LEU A 127 -12.45 -13.59 4.09
C LEU A 127 -13.62 -12.99 4.89
N GLN A 128 -13.48 -11.76 5.38
CA GLN A 128 -14.56 -11.06 6.10
C GLN A 128 -15.82 -10.93 5.25
N HIS A 129 -15.67 -10.69 3.95
CA HIS A 129 -16.79 -10.62 3.02
C HIS A 129 -17.45 -11.98 2.74
N GLU A 130 -16.67 -13.07 2.66
CA GLU A 130 -17.23 -14.42 2.55
C GLU A 130 -18.06 -14.77 3.80
N ASP A 131 -17.59 -14.39 5.00
CA ASP A 131 -18.34 -14.52 6.25
C ASP A 131 -19.62 -13.66 6.28
N GLU A 132 -19.56 -12.40 5.81
CA GLU A 132 -20.73 -11.51 5.68
C GLU A 132 -21.79 -12.08 4.74
N VAL A 133 -21.39 -12.58 3.56
CA VAL A 133 -22.29 -13.21 2.59
C VAL A 133 -22.91 -14.50 3.17
N ALA A 134 -22.11 -15.34 3.83
CA ALA A 134 -22.59 -16.55 4.49
C ALA A 134 -23.55 -16.26 5.65
N ALA A 135 -23.34 -15.16 6.39
CA ALA A 135 -24.25 -14.70 7.44
C ALA A 135 -25.56 -14.14 6.86
N GLY A 136 -25.49 -13.35 5.78
CA GLY A 136 -26.65 -12.79 5.10
C GLY A 136 -27.58 -13.86 4.52
N LEU A 137 -27.03 -14.93 3.96
CA LEU A 137 -27.81 -16.07 3.46
C LEU A 137 -28.53 -16.84 4.57
N LYS A 138 -27.89 -17.01 5.74
CA LYS A 138 -28.52 -17.68 6.92
C LYS A 138 -29.64 -16.87 7.57
N GLY A 139 -29.79 -15.59 7.24
CA GLY A 139 -30.86 -14.72 7.74
C GLY A 139 -32.12 -14.72 6.86
N GLN A 140 -32.18 -15.56 5.81
CA GLN A 140 -33.30 -15.61 4.85
C GLN A 140 -34.12 -16.92 4.92
N ASP A 141 -33.77 -17.85 5.82
CA ASP A 141 -34.55 -19.05 6.19
C ASP A 141 -35.49 -18.78 7.39
#